data_AF-A0A932H870-F1
#
_entry.id   AF-A0A932H870-F1
#
_cell.length_a   1.000
_cell.length_b   1.000
_cell.length_c   1.000
_cell.angle_alpha   90.00
_cell.angle_beta   90.00
_cell.angle_gamma   90.00
#
_symmetry.space_group_name_H-M   'P 1'
#
loop_
_entity.id
_entity.type
_entity.pdbx_description
1 polymer ?
#
loop_
_entity_poly.entity_id
_entity_poly.type
_entity_poly.pdbx_seq_one_letter_code
_entity_poly.pdbx_strand_id
1 'polypeptide(L)'
;MAANQKPNITGTGANTPSLDVDTGFTKSNVSQLADEFCNQALAANKTVVPNSTLSIAEAQTWGTHASPIIRCFQATSGFTPGNPAVDVSGNTTGAGVLVVRDSALVFRGAFNWEGLIIVTGQKAGFEILGGGSRDIYGSAFVNETDYDPVTYKELVLQDSTNVRYSDSALKMAYNFLPMSVITSILPSTISTVYWRAVTN
;
A
#
# COMPACT_ATOMS: atom_id res chain seq x y z
N MET A 1 11.84 -16.65 -12.95
CA MET A 1 10.51 -16.01 -12.97
C MET A 1 9.50 -17.10 -12.63
N ALA A 2 8.67 -16.91 -11.61
CA ALA A 2 7.61 -17.87 -11.33
C ALA A 2 6.59 -17.83 -12.49
N ALA A 3 6.03 -18.98 -12.87
CA ALA A 3 4.94 -19.00 -13.84
C ALA A 3 3.80 -18.12 -13.31
N ASN A 4 3.28 -17.19 -14.14
CA ASN A 4 2.22 -16.21 -13.83
C ASN A 4 2.66 -14.91 -13.10
N GLN A 5 3.96 -14.64 -12.99
CA GLN A 5 4.45 -13.34 -12.51
C GLN A 5 4.18 -12.24 -13.55
N LYS A 6 3.50 -11.15 -13.15
CA LYS A 6 3.24 -9.98 -14.02
C LYS A 6 4.54 -9.15 -14.19
N PRO A 7 4.76 -8.43 -15.33
CA PRO A 7 6.02 -7.74 -15.62
C PRO A 7 6.54 -6.78 -14.54
N ASN A 8 5.61 -6.18 -13.79
CA ASN A 8 5.87 -5.12 -12.79
C ASN A 8 5.75 -5.61 -11.33
N ILE A 9 5.54 -6.91 -11.13
CA ILE A 9 5.38 -7.52 -9.81
C ILE A 9 6.49 -8.54 -9.62
N THR A 10 7.22 -8.48 -8.50
CA THR A 10 8.22 -9.50 -8.15
C THR A 10 7.93 -10.11 -6.79
N GLY A 11 7.87 -11.45 -6.76
CA GLY A 11 7.66 -12.24 -5.55
C GLY A 11 8.36 -13.59 -5.62
N THR A 12 8.72 -14.16 -4.47
CA THR A 12 9.44 -15.45 -4.35
C THR A 12 8.54 -16.62 -3.94
N GLY A 13 7.22 -16.41 -3.81
CA GLY A 13 6.25 -17.41 -3.39
C GLY A 13 5.91 -18.46 -4.47
N ALA A 14 5.52 -19.67 -4.03
CA ALA A 14 5.13 -20.76 -4.91
C ALA A 14 3.63 -20.70 -5.29
N ASN A 15 3.37 -20.84 -6.59
CA ASN A 15 2.07 -21.07 -7.25
C ASN A 15 0.97 -20.01 -7.01
N THR A 16 0.70 -19.24 -8.08
CA THR A 16 -0.38 -18.25 -8.24
C THR A 16 -0.35 -17.05 -7.28
N PRO A 17 0.11 -15.86 -7.71
CA PRO A 17 0.12 -14.66 -6.86
C PRO A 17 -1.32 -14.17 -6.58
N SER A 18 -1.61 -13.77 -5.34
CA SER A 18 -2.85 -13.08 -4.93
C SER A 18 -2.87 -11.59 -5.33
N LEU A 19 -2.15 -11.25 -6.40
CA LEU A 19 -1.88 -9.91 -6.86
C LEU A 19 -2.28 -9.83 -8.31
N ASP A 20 -3.12 -8.87 -8.66
CA ASP A 20 -3.55 -8.63 -10.03
C ASP A 20 -3.45 -7.14 -10.38
N VAL A 21 -3.53 -6.85 -11.67
CA VAL A 21 -3.59 -5.48 -12.18
C VAL A 21 -5.05 -5.15 -12.48
N ASP A 22 -5.63 -4.25 -11.68
CA ASP A 22 -6.99 -3.78 -11.90
C ASP A 22 -7.03 -2.73 -13.02
N THR A 23 -7.87 -2.94 -14.03
CA THR A 23 -8.10 -2.01 -15.13
C THR A 23 -9.42 -1.24 -15.03
N GLY A 24 -10.32 -1.65 -14.12
CA GLY A 24 -11.59 -1.00 -13.83
C GLY A 24 -11.48 0.11 -12.79
N PHE A 25 -10.49 0.03 -11.89
CA PHE A 25 -10.14 1.11 -10.97
C PHE A 25 -8.99 1.94 -11.53
N THR A 26 -9.32 3.07 -12.14
CA THR A 26 -8.34 3.85 -12.92
C THR A 26 -7.28 4.52 -12.04
N LYS A 27 -6.13 4.88 -12.64
CA LYS A 27 -5.07 5.65 -11.95
C LYS A 27 -5.61 6.92 -11.29
N SER A 28 -6.54 7.63 -11.95
CA SER A 28 -7.14 8.83 -11.39
C SER A 28 -8.06 8.54 -10.20
N ASN A 29 -8.76 7.39 -10.20
CA ASN A 29 -9.58 7.01 -9.05
C ASN A 29 -8.73 6.64 -7.83
N VAL A 30 -7.58 5.96 -8.03
CA VAL A 30 -6.65 5.67 -6.92
C VAL A 30 -6.08 6.97 -6.33
N SER A 31 -5.63 7.90 -7.18
CA SER A 31 -5.14 9.21 -6.74
C SER A 31 -6.22 10.01 -6.02
N GLN A 32 -7.45 10.04 -6.55
CA GLN A 32 -8.57 10.72 -5.90
C GLN A 32 -8.88 10.10 -4.53
N LEU A 33 -8.89 8.77 -4.43
CA LEU A 33 -9.11 8.09 -3.14
C LEU A 33 -8.03 8.46 -2.11
N ALA A 34 -6.77 8.52 -2.52
CA ALA A 34 -5.67 8.96 -1.67
C ALA A 34 -5.86 10.39 -1.17
N ASP A 35 -6.27 11.31 -2.05
CA ASP A 35 -6.52 12.70 -1.69
C ASP A 35 -7.67 12.84 -0.70
N GLU A 36 -8.77 12.11 -0.92
CA GLU A 36 -9.91 12.11 0.00
C GLU A 36 -9.53 11.66 1.41
N PHE A 37 -8.69 10.63 1.55
CA PHE A 37 -8.17 10.22 2.86
C PHE A 37 -7.27 11.29 3.47
N CYS A 38 -6.33 11.84 2.72
CA CYS A 38 -5.38 12.82 3.25
C CYS A 38 -5.99 14.19 3.55
N ASN A 39 -7.16 14.49 2.97
CA ASN A 39 -7.95 15.68 3.25
C ASN A 39 -8.88 15.54 4.47
N GLN A 40 -9.02 14.34 5.05
CA GLN A 40 -9.80 14.17 6.27
C GLN A 40 -9.18 14.92 7.45
N ALA A 41 -10.02 15.49 8.32
CA ALA A 41 -9.57 16.24 9.49
C ALA A 41 -8.71 15.42 10.46
N LEU A 42 -8.87 14.10 10.47
CA LEU A 42 -8.12 13.15 11.31
C LEU A 42 -6.82 12.67 10.64
N ALA A 43 -6.52 13.11 9.43
CA ALA A 43 -5.32 12.71 8.71
C ALA A 43 -4.07 13.35 9.32
N ALA A 44 -3.15 12.50 9.78
CA ALA A 44 -1.82 12.92 10.16
C ALA A 44 -0.94 12.99 8.90
N ASN A 45 -0.93 14.18 8.30
CA ASN A 45 -0.14 14.50 7.11
C ASN A 45 1.31 14.83 7.48
N LYS A 46 2.25 14.26 6.74
CA LYS A 46 3.68 14.53 6.89
C LYS A 46 4.35 14.68 5.53
N THR A 47 5.07 15.79 5.37
CA THR A 47 5.92 16.00 4.19
C THR A 47 7.29 15.39 4.43
N VAL A 48 7.81 14.64 3.45
CA VAL A 48 9.16 14.07 3.44
C VAL A 48 9.98 14.78 2.37
N VAL A 49 11.16 15.26 2.74
CA VAL A 49 12.07 16.00 1.85
C VAL A 49 13.15 15.09 1.25
N PRO A 50 13.72 15.40 0.08
CA PRO A 50 14.66 14.52 -0.60
C PRO A 50 15.96 14.38 0.20
N ASN A 51 16.66 13.25 0.04
CA ASN A 51 17.86 12.89 0.81
C ASN A 51 17.63 12.75 2.33
N SER A 52 16.38 12.72 2.77
CA SER A 52 16.01 12.22 4.08
C SER A 52 15.22 10.93 3.87
N THR A 53 15.67 9.85 4.50
CA THR A 53 14.80 8.71 4.72
C THR A 53 13.96 9.07 5.93
N LEU A 54 12.65 9.04 5.81
CA LEU A 54 11.81 9.04 7.00
C LEU A 54 11.98 7.68 7.68
N SER A 55 13.09 7.50 8.41
CA SER A 55 13.27 6.35 9.28
C SER A 55 12.28 6.56 10.41
N ILE A 56 11.10 5.95 10.26
CA ILE A 56 10.08 5.97 11.31
C ILE A 56 10.59 5.02 12.37
N ALA A 57 11.42 5.54 13.27
CA ALA A 57 11.83 4.84 14.47
C ALA A 57 10.59 4.40 15.25
N GLU A 58 10.67 3.23 15.87
CA GLU A 58 9.67 2.40 16.57
C GLU A 58 8.71 3.14 17.55
N ALA A 59 8.87 4.44 17.77
CA ALA A 59 8.08 5.27 18.68
C ALA A 59 6.86 5.97 18.04
N GLN A 60 6.55 5.73 16.76
CA GLN A 60 5.34 6.28 16.14
C GLN A 60 4.15 5.33 16.30
N THR A 61 2.99 5.88 16.70
CA THR A 61 1.74 5.13 16.76
C THR A 61 1.18 4.94 15.36
N TRP A 62 0.97 3.69 14.98
CA TRP A 62 0.44 3.26 13.68
C TRP A 62 -1.05 2.92 13.70
N GLY A 63 -1.73 3.31 14.79
CA GLY A 63 -3.12 2.96 15.06
C GLY A 63 -3.26 1.56 15.61
N THR A 64 -4.45 1.25 16.07
CA THR A 64 -4.84 -0.09 16.51
C THR A 64 -6.22 -0.39 15.94
N HIS A 65 -6.61 -1.67 15.91
CA HIS A 65 -7.94 -2.06 15.47
C HIS A 65 -9.06 -1.26 16.16
N ALA A 66 -8.91 -1.00 17.46
CA ALA A 66 -9.88 -0.26 18.27
C ALA A 66 -9.82 1.27 18.07
N SER A 67 -8.67 1.79 17.61
CA SER A 67 -8.45 3.22 17.38
C SER A 67 -7.61 3.41 16.13
N PRO A 68 -8.20 3.16 14.94
CA PRO A 68 -7.49 3.28 13.68
C PRO A 68 -7.14 4.74 13.40
N ILE A 69 -6.18 4.94 12.50
CA ILE A 69 -5.71 6.27 12.12
C ILE A 69 -5.55 6.41 10.61
N ILE A 70 -5.51 7.65 10.13
CA ILE A 70 -5.09 7.98 8.78
C ILE A 70 -3.67 8.58 8.87
N ARG A 71 -2.72 7.99 8.15
CA ARG A 71 -1.34 8.47 8.02
C ARG A 71 -1.06 8.75 6.56
N CYS A 72 -0.63 9.97 6.27
CA CYS A 72 -0.36 10.41 4.92
C CYS A 72 1.06 10.95 4.83
N PHE A 73 1.86 10.38 3.94
CA PHE A 73 3.21 10.82 3.64
C PHE A 73 3.25 11.40 2.24
N GLN A 74 3.71 12.64 2.11
CA GLN A 74 3.91 13.32 0.83
C GLN A 74 5.39 13.55 0.62
N ALA A 75 5.97 12.94 -0.40
CA ALA A 75 7.32 13.30 -0.82
C ALA A 75 7.31 14.61 -1.60
N THR A 76 8.32 15.47 -1.38
CA THR A 76 8.59 16.60 -2.29
C THR A 76 9.45 16.16 -3.48
N SER A 77 9.51 16.97 -4.52
CA SER A 77 10.31 16.68 -5.73
C SER A 77 11.77 16.41 -5.40
N GLY A 78 12.36 15.36 -5.98
CA GLY A 78 13.80 15.05 -5.84
C GLY A 78 14.13 13.62 -5.40
N PHE A 79 13.13 12.80 -5.09
CA PHE A 79 13.33 11.37 -4.87
C PHE A 79 13.69 10.67 -6.18
N THR A 80 14.60 9.71 -6.11
CA THR A 80 14.98 8.84 -7.24
C THR A 80 14.38 7.45 -7.01
N PRO A 81 13.99 6.73 -8.08
CA PRO A 81 13.62 5.32 -7.98
C PRO A 81 14.68 4.54 -7.17
N GLY A 82 14.26 3.82 -6.12
CA GLY A 82 15.15 3.06 -5.21
C GLY A 82 15.63 3.81 -3.96
N ASN A 83 15.27 5.09 -3.79
CA ASN A 83 15.41 5.81 -2.51
C ASN A 83 14.01 6.12 -1.95
N PRO A 84 13.49 5.31 -1.02
CA PRO A 84 12.13 5.50 -0.52
C PRO A 84 12.02 6.74 0.36
N ALA A 85 10.95 7.50 0.20
CA ALA A 85 10.60 8.56 1.16
C ALA A 85 10.24 7.95 2.52
N VAL A 86 9.63 6.76 2.53
CA VAL A 86 9.22 6.10 3.75
C VAL A 86 9.91 4.74 3.84
N ASP A 87 10.92 4.64 4.71
CA ASP A 87 11.59 3.39 5.06
C ASP A 87 11.28 3.08 6.53
N VAL A 88 10.40 2.10 6.73
CA VAL A 88 10.00 1.66 8.06
C VAL A 88 10.84 0.44 8.40
N SER A 89 11.73 0.61 9.37
CA SER A 89 12.59 -0.46 9.87
C SER A 89 12.12 -0.98 11.23
N GLY A 90 12.41 -2.24 11.53
CA GLY A 90 12.02 -2.89 12.78
C GLY A 90 10.67 -3.61 12.68
N ASN A 91 10.10 -3.95 13.83
CA ASN A 91 8.82 -4.67 13.91
C ASN A 91 7.67 -3.67 14.03
N THR A 92 6.87 -3.55 12.97
CA THR A 92 5.76 -2.58 12.93
C THR A 92 4.41 -3.29 12.91
N THR A 93 3.48 -2.82 13.74
CA THR A 93 2.07 -3.22 13.71
C THR A 93 1.21 -1.97 13.70
N GLY A 94 0.19 -1.92 12.83
CA GLY A 94 -0.71 -0.78 12.71
C GLY A 94 -2.07 -1.13 12.17
N ALA A 95 -3.00 -0.19 12.28
CA ALA A 95 -4.33 -0.30 11.71
C ALA A 95 -4.91 1.04 11.26
N GLY A 96 -5.63 1.02 10.14
CA GLY A 96 -6.30 2.17 9.55
C GLY A 96 -5.91 2.37 8.08
N VAL A 97 -5.59 3.60 7.70
CA VAL A 97 -5.25 3.98 6.33
C VAL A 97 -3.85 4.56 6.27
N LEU A 98 -2.99 3.94 5.46
CA LEU A 98 -1.65 4.42 5.17
C LEU A 98 -1.59 4.89 3.71
N VAL A 99 -1.31 6.17 3.50
CA VAL A 99 -1.14 6.77 2.18
C VAL A 99 0.30 7.26 2.03
N VAL A 100 0.96 6.87 0.93
CA VAL A 100 2.27 7.40 0.51
C VAL A 100 2.12 7.98 -0.89
N ARG A 101 2.46 9.26 -1.04
CA ARG A 101 2.34 10.01 -2.29
C ARG A 101 3.71 10.42 -2.84
N ASP A 102 3.85 10.26 -4.15
CA ASP A 102 5.02 10.64 -4.97
C ASP A 102 6.34 10.01 -4.50
N SER A 103 6.28 8.78 -3.99
CA SER A 103 7.46 8.02 -3.58
C SER A 103 7.16 6.54 -3.30
N ALA A 104 8.22 5.80 -3.00
CA ALA A 104 8.14 4.43 -2.54
C ALA A 104 7.96 4.31 -1.02
N LEU A 105 7.19 3.31 -0.62
CA LEU A 105 7.04 2.78 0.71
C LEU A 105 7.84 1.48 0.83
N VAL A 106 8.76 1.43 1.78
CA VAL A 106 9.59 0.24 2.04
C VAL A 106 9.43 -0.16 3.50
N PHE A 107 9.05 -1.42 3.75
CA PHE A 107 9.14 -2.03 5.07
C PHE A 107 10.35 -2.95 5.14
N ARG A 108 11.13 -2.84 6.21
CA ARG A 108 12.30 -3.68 6.52
C ARG A 108 12.12 -4.34 7.89
N GLY A 109 11.63 -5.57 7.89
CA GLY A 109 11.38 -6.35 9.13
C GLY A 109 9.98 -6.94 9.19
N ALA A 110 9.53 -7.31 10.38
CA ALA A 110 8.17 -7.79 10.58
C ALA A 110 7.18 -6.64 10.41
N PHE A 111 6.09 -6.89 9.68
CA PHE A 111 5.08 -5.89 9.37
C PHE A 111 3.69 -6.49 9.43
N ASN A 112 2.84 -5.99 10.32
CA ASN A 112 1.44 -6.40 10.41
C ASN A 112 0.54 -5.18 10.23
N TRP A 113 -0.34 -5.21 9.24
CA TRP A 113 -1.25 -4.11 8.97
C TRP A 113 -2.69 -4.58 8.85
N GLU A 114 -3.59 -3.89 9.53
CA GLU A 114 -5.03 -4.05 9.36
C GLU A 114 -5.62 -2.80 8.70
N GLY A 115 -6.03 -2.92 7.44
CA GLY A 115 -6.76 -1.86 6.75
C GLY A 115 -6.25 -1.63 5.33
N LEU A 116 -6.16 -0.37 4.94
CA LEU A 116 -5.88 0.04 3.57
C LEU A 116 -4.51 0.69 3.46
N ILE A 117 -3.71 0.25 2.49
CA ILE A 117 -2.47 0.90 2.08
C ILE A 117 -2.67 1.46 0.68
N ILE A 118 -2.27 2.71 0.45
CA ILE A 118 -2.30 3.36 -0.86
C ILE A 118 -0.93 3.98 -1.10
N VAL A 119 -0.24 3.53 -2.14
CA VAL A 119 1.00 4.14 -2.64
C VAL A 119 0.70 4.67 -4.03
N THR A 120 0.76 5.99 -4.24
CA THR A 120 0.32 6.60 -5.50
C THR A 120 1.17 7.81 -5.88
N GLY A 121 1.16 8.19 -7.16
CA GLY A 121 1.88 9.37 -7.64
C GLY A 121 3.10 9.01 -8.48
N GLN A 122 4.04 9.93 -8.62
CA GLN A 122 5.27 9.69 -9.38
C GLN A 122 6.25 8.85 -8.54
N LYS A 123 6.88 7.85 -9.14
CA LYS A 123 7.86 6.95 -8.46
C LYS A 123 7.25 6.19 -7.29
N ALA A 124 5.96 5.87 -7.39
CA ALA A 124 5.22 5.05 -6.45
C ALA A 124 5.71 3.60 -6.52
N GLY A 125 6.19 3.11 -5.38
CA GLY A 125 6.62 1.72 -5.22
C GLY A 125 6.26 1.19 -3.84
N PHE A 126 5.99 -0.09 -3.74
CA PHE A 126 5.75 -0.75 -2.47
C PHE A 126 6.66 -1.96 -2.34
N GLU A 127 7.53 -1.92 -1.34
CA GLU A 127 8.47 -3.00 -1.08
C GLU A 127 8.33 -3.51 0.34
N ILE A 128 8.33 -4.82 0.49
CA ILE A 128 8.41 -5.49 1.79
C ILE A 128 9.64 -6.39 1.75
N LEU A 129 10.66 -5.98 2.50
CA LEU A 129 12.02 -6.54 2.50
C LEU A 129 12.39 -7.07 3.90
N GLY A 130 13.43 -7.91 3.97
CA GLY A 130 13.96 -8.42 5.24
C GLY A 130 13.29 -9.72 5.70
N GLY A 131 13.25 -9.99 7.01
CA GLY A 131 12.68 -11.22 7.59
C GLY A 131 11.62 -10.93 8.66
N GLY A 132 10.83 -11.95 9.05
CA GLY A 132 9.76 -11.85 10.05
C GLY A 132 8.35 -12.08 9.48
N SER A 133 7.34 -12.06 10.37
CA SER A 133 5.93 -12.16 9.96
C SER A 133 5.51 -10.90 9.22
N ARG A 134 4.88 -11.09 8.07
CA ARG A 134 4.49 -10.01 7.16
C ARG A 134 3.07 -10.27 6.69
N ASP A 135 2.12 -9.62 7.35
CA ASP A 135 0.69 -9.87 7.12
C ASP A 135 -0.05 -8.55 6.92
N ILE A 136 -0.67 -8.41 5.75
CA ILE A 136 -1.61 -7.32 5.45
C ILE A 136 -3.01 -7.92 5.43
N TYR A 137 -3.83 -7.55 6.41
CA TYR A 137 -5.26 -7.85 6.46
C TYR A 137 -6.04 -6.66 5.94
N GLY A 138 -6.53 -6.74 4.71
CA GLY A 138 -7.23 -5.66 4.01
C GLY A 138 -6.84 -5.58 2.55
N SER A 139 -6.36 -4.42 2.09
CA SER A 139 -5.94 -4.21 0.70
C SER A 139 -4.76 -3.24 0.60
N ALA A 140 -4.02 -3.35 -0.50
CA ALA A 140 -2.97 -2.41 -0.87
C ALA A 140 -3.14 -1.99 -2.34
N PHE A 141 -3.17 -0.68 -2.60
CA PHE A 141 -3.11 -0.12 -3.94
C PHE A 141 -1.73 0.44 -4.20
N VAL A 142 -1.15 0.09 -5.34
CA VAL A 142 0.08 0.71 -5.84
C VAL A 142 -0.20 1.28 -7.22
N ASN A 143 -0.02 2.59 -7.38
CA ASN A 143 -0.41 3.35 -8.56
C ASN A 143 0.71 4.30 -8.98
N GLU A 144 1.60 3.80 -9.84
CA GLU A 144 2.57 4.64 -10.54
C GLU A 144 1.86 5.47 -11.60
N THR A 145 1.99 6.80 -11.52
CA THR A 145 1.31 7.74 -12.43
C THR A 145 2.21 8.28 -13.53
N ASP A 146 3.52 8.13 -13.42
CA ASP A 146 4.51 8.51 -14.44
C ASP A 146 4.94 7.30 -15.29
N TYR A 147 5.73 7.57 -16.33
CA TYR A 147 6.40 6.54 -17.12
C TYR A 147 7.67 6.07 -16.43
N ASP A 148 7.76 4.77 -16.15
CA ASP A 148 8.96 4.16 -15.58
C ASP A 148 9.77 3.38 -16.64
N PRO A 149 11.09 3.59 -16.77
CA PRO A 149 11.94 2.62 -17.45
C PRO A 149 11.79 1.20 -16.84
N VAL A 150 11.79 0.19 -17.73
CA VAL A 150 11.53 -1.26 -17.49
C VAL A 150 12.25 -1.91 -16.29
N THR A 151 13.23 -1.23 -15.71
CA THR A 151 14.02 -1.66 -14.55
C THR A 151 13.35 -1.48 -13.19
N TYR A 152 12.34 -0.62 -13.05
CA TYR A 152 11.69 -0.43 -11.75
C TYR A 152 10.59 -1.46 -11.50
N LYS A 153 10.32 -1.71 -10.21
CA LYS A 153 9.26 -2.61 -9.76
C LYS A 153 8.37 -1.83 -8.81
N GLU A 154 7.12 -1.67 -9.19
CA GLU A 154 6.11 -0.99 -8.38
C GLU A 154 5.74 -1.85 -7.17
N LEU A 155 5.86 -3.18 -7.26
CA LEU A 155 5.62 -4.08 -6.12
C LEU A 155 6.72 -5.14 -5.99
N VAL A 156 7.38 -5.13 -4.83
CA VAL A 156 8.42 -6.09 -4.45
C VAL A 156 8.05 -6.75 -3.13
N LEU A 157 7.70 -8.03 -3.16
CA LEU A 157 7.41 -8.82 -1.95
C LEU A 157 8.47 -9.90 -1.76
N GLN A 158 9.15 -9.89 -0.62
CA GLN A 158 10.13 -10.93 -0.27
C GLN A 158 9.57 -11.91 0.76
N ASP A 159 10.07 -13.15 0.67
CA ASP A 159 9.73 -14.33 1.48
C ASP A 159 8.22 -14.52 1.76
N SER A 160 7.87 -14.97 2.97
CA SER A 160 6.51 -15.27 3.43
C SER A 160 5.68 -14.02 3.74
N THR A 161 5.49 -13.15 2.75
CA THR A 161 4.52 -12.04 2.83
C THR A 161 3.12 -12.56 2.51
N ASN A 162 2.16 -12.34 3.41
CA ASN A 162 0.75 -12.65 3.22
C ASN A 162 -0.07 -11.38 3.03
N VAL A 163 -0.80 -11.28 1.93
CA VAL A 163 -1.85 -10.27 1.73
C VAL A 163 -3.19 -11.00 1.73
N ARG A 164 -4.06 -10.66 2.68
CA ARG A 164 -5.35 -11.33 2.90
C ARG A 164 -6.46 -10.30 2.88
N TYR A 165 -7.44 -10.49 2.01
CA TYR A 165 -8.67 -9.71 2.06
C TYR A 165 -9.32 -9.83 3.44
N SER A 166 -9.68 -8.70 4.04
CA SER A 166 -10.40 -8.62 5.31
C SER A 166 -11.46 -7.52 5.23
N ASP A 167 -12.72 -7.94 5.19
CA ASP A 167 -13.87 -7.02 5.13
C ASP A 167 -13.94 -6.12 6.37
N SER A 168 -13.66 -6.65 7.56
CA SER A 168 -13.65 -5.86 8.80
C SER A 168 -12.56 -4.79 8.79
N ALA A 169 -11.36 -5.13 8.30
CA ALA A 169 -10.25 -4.18 8.19
C ALA A 169 -10.53 -3.10 7.12
N LEU A 170 -11.17 -3.48 6.01
CA LEU A 170 -11.55 -2.51 4.98
C LEU A 170 -12.71 -1.61 5.41
N LYS A 171 -13.74 -2.14 6.09
CA LYS A 171 -14.81 -1.31 6.68
C LYS A 171 -14.25 -0.28 7.65
N MET A 172 -13.27 -0.67 8.46
CA MET A 172 -12.55 0.25 9.34
C MET A 172 -11.87 1.39 8.56
N ALA A 173 -11.22 1.09 7.43
CA ALA A 173 -10.62 2.10 6.56
C ALA A 173 -11.67 3.01 5.90
N TYR A 174 -12.74 2.45 5.33
CA TYR A 174 -13.75 3.26 4.64
C TYR A 174 -14.65 4.07 5.58
N ASN A 175 -14.73 3.72 6.87
CA ASN A 175 -15.43 4.54 7.88
C ASN A 175 -14.81 5.95 8.07
N PHE A 176 -13.61 6.20 7.57
CA PHE A 176 -13.01 7.53 7.55
C PHE A 176 -13.58 8.45 6.47
N LEU A 177 -14.31 7.92 5.48
CA LEU A 177 -14.85 8.71 4.37
C LEU A 177 -16.38 8.71 4.40
N PRO A 178 -17.03 9.81 3.99
CA PRO A 178 -18.46 9.80 3.71
C PRO A 178 -18.82 8.80 2.60
N MET A 179 -19.95 8.10 2.73
CA MET A 179 -20.41 7.15 1.72
C MET A 179 -20.56 7.76 0.33
N SER A 180 -20.91 9.05 0.23
CA SER A 180 -21.01 9.76 -1.06
C SER A 180 -19.69 9.77 -1.82
N VAL A 181 -18.58 9.96 -1.12
CA VAL A 181 -17.22 9.94 -1.68
C VAL A 181 -16.85 8.54 -2.16
N ILE A 182 -17.17 7.52 -1.35
CA ILE A 182 -16.92 6.12 -1.69
C ILE A 182 -17.66 5.74 -2.98
N THR A 183 -18.96 6.07 -3.07
CA THR A 183 -19.78 5.74 -4.24
C THR A 183 -19.43 6.52 -5.50
N SER A 184 -18.79 7.68 -5.38
CA SER A 184 -18.35 8.46 -6.55
C SER A 184 -17.01 8.00 -7.12
N ILE A 185 -16.20 7.32 -6.30
CA ILE A 185 -14.83 6.91 -6.65
C ILE A 185 -14.77 5.43 -6.99
N LEU A 186 -15.45 4.59 -6.22
CA LEU A 186 -15.45 3.15 -6.44
C LEU A 186 -16.40 2.80 -7.59
N PRO A 187 -15.99 1.92 -8.52
CA PRO A 187 -16.88 1.43 -9.55
C PRO A 187 -18.08 0.74 -8.90
N SER A 188 -19.27 0.92 -9.49
CA SER A 188 -20.52 0.30 -9.02
C SER A 188 -20.51 -1.24 -9.13
N THR A 189 -19.49 -1.81 -9.76
CA THR A 189 -19.28 -3.24 -9.94
C THR A 189 -17.88 -3.61 -9.45
N ILE A 190 -17.81 -4.33 -8.33
CA ILE A 190 -16.56 -4.91 -7.84
C ILE A 190 -16.52 -6.36 -8.35
N SER A 191 -15.62 -6.67 -9.27
CA SER A 191 -15.34 -8.07 -9.62
C SER A 191 -14.32 -8.62 -8.63
N THR A 192 -14.79 -9.34 -7.61
CA THR A 192 -13.90 -10.02 -6.69
C THR A 192 -13.35 -11.28 -7.37
N VAL A 193 -12.10 -11.25 -7.81
CA VAL A 193 -11.44 -12.45 -8.34
C VAL A 193 -10.88 -13.25 -7.17
N TYR A 194 -11.66 -14.21 -6.68
CA TYR A 194 -11.21 -15.13 -5.64
C TYR A 194 -10.32 -16.21 -6.24
N TRP A 195 -9.00 -16.09 -6.07
CA TRP A 195 -8.07 -17.18 -6.35
C TRP A 195 -7.93 -18.08 -5.10
N ARG A 196 -8.96 -18.87 -4.81
CA ARG A 196 -8.83 -20.04 -3.90
C ARG A 196 -9.50 -21.26 -4.52
N ALA A 197 -8.67 -22.11 -5.13
CA ALA A 197 -8.65 -23.54 -4.88
C ALA A 197 -7.42 -24.14 -5.56
N VAL A 198 -6.33 -24.34 -4.81
CA VAL A 198 -5.49 -25.52 -5.05
C VAL A 198 -5.73 -26.40 -3.83
N THR A 199 -6.75 -27.23 -3.94
CA THR A 199 -6.93 -28.40 -3.09
C THR A 199 -5.88 -29.44 -3.48
N ASN A 200 -5.06 -29.83 -2.50
CA ASN A 200 -4.16 -30.99 -2.39
C ASN A 200 -3.41 -31.46 -3.64
#